data_AF-A0A9D8KY68-F1
#
_entry.id   AF-A0A9D8KY68-F1
#
_cell.length_a   1.000
_cell.length_b   1.000
_cell.length_c   1.000
_cell.angle_alpha   90.00
_cell.angle_beta   90.00
_cell.angle_gamma   90.00
#
_symmetry.space_group_name_H-M   'P 1'
#
loop_
_entity.id
_entity.type
_entity.pdbx_description
1 polymer ?
#
loop_
_entity_poly.entity_id
_entity_poly.type
_entity_poly.pdbx_seq_one_letter_code
_entity_poly.pdbx_strand_id
1 'polypeptide(L)'
;MKAKLAGIASHTGMAGVFRLLGSDVYRILDIEQVPGPTLAPPPPPVNYLTALRRATQRLAGCGNLECLVETAMDCLVSEFGIDHLMLLMHDEGRGRLYTLASRGYSASGIGSETPVGAGVIGICARERTPIRIGFMSSEYAYGRTVRDSIAADGDGDALETAIPLPGLPEAASQMAVPITAIGHLLGVLYIESVADLHFGYDDEDALVAFAAQWGLAILHHQHADEPGDEPAATEEQPLPAAGPALTVRHFASNDSIFVDDDYLIKGVAGAILWVLLSDFAERRRTSFTNKGLRVDPRIRLPGVSDNLEARLVLLQRRLAERDAGIRLAKTGRGRFAITVHRPLQLIEG
;
A
#
# COMPACT_ATOMS: atom_id res chain seq x y z
N MET A 1 4.54 -18.95 14.95
CA MET A 1 4.67 -18.52 16.37
C MET A 1 5.70 -17.40 16.57
N LYS A 2 6.97 -17.57 16.18
CA LYS A 2 8.01 -16.53 16.35
C LYS A 2 7.65 -15.17 15.73
N ALA A 3 7.15 -15.14 14.48
CA ALA A 3 6.72 -13.91 13.81
C ALA A 3 5.58 -13.20 14.55
N LYS A 4 4.57 -13.94 15.02
CA LYS A 4 3.46 -13.41 15.83
C LYS A 4 3.95 -12.79 17.14
N LEU A 5 4.86 -13.45 17.85
CA LEU A 5 5.47 -12.92 19.08
C LEU A 5 6.28 -11.65 18.78
N ALA A 6 7.06 -11.64 17.70
CA ALA A 6 7.80 -10.46 17.27
C ALA A 6 6.86 -9.30 16.93
N GLY A 7 5.75 -9.59 16.24
CA GLY A 7 4.67 -8.64 15.93
C GLY A 7 4.18 -7.93 17.18
N ILE A 8 3.79 -8.70 18.20
CA ILE A 8 3.33 -8.18 19.50
C ILE A 8 4.44 -7.39 20.21
N ALA A 9 5.66 -7.92 20.25
CA ALA A 9 6.80 -7.27 20.91
C ALA A 9 7.17 -5.92 20.28
N SER A 10 6.98 -5.79 18.97
CA SER A 10 7.23 -4.52 18.30
C SER A 10 6.22 -3.44 18.66
N HIS A 11 5.01 -3.80 19.09
CA HIS A 11 4.01 -2.82 19.53
C HIS A 11 4.34 -2.19 20.88
N THR A 12 5.06 -2.90 21.74
CA THR A 12 5.39 -2.47 23.11
C THR A 12 6.77 -1.84 23.25
N GLY A 13 7.50 -1.63 22.14
CA GLY A 13 8.90 -1.22 22.19
C GLY A 13 9.83 -2.29 22.80
N MET A 14 9.33 -3.52 22.97
CA MET A 14 10.06 -4.65 23.56
C MET A 14 10.66 -5.55 22.48
N ALA A 15 10.90 -5.02 21.28
CA ALA A 15 11.58 -5.70 20.20
C ALA A 15 12.95 -6.20 20.67
N GLY A 16 13.24 -7.50 20.50
CA GLY A 16 14.48 -8.13 20.97
C GLY A 16 14.49 -8.58 22.44
N VAL A 17 13.52 -8.13 23.25
CA VAL A 17 13.34 -8.56 24.64
C VAL A 17 12.54 -9.86 24.71
N PHE A 18 11.40 -9.94 24.01
CA PHE A 18 10.63 -11.18 23.92
C PHE A 18 11.37 -12.21 23.07
N ARG A 19 11.75 -13.32 23.70
CA ARG A 19 12.30 -14.50 23.01
C ARG A 19 11.34 -15.66 23.20
N LEU A 20 11.03 -16.36 22.12
CA LEU A 20 10.32 -17.62 22.19
C LEU A 20 11.27 -18.66 22.79
N LEU A 21 11.15 -18.92 24.10
CA LEU A 21 12.02 -19.87 24.81
C LEU A 21 11.60 -21.33 24.60
N GLY A 22 10.32 -21.57 24.32
CA GLY A 22 9.76 -22.87 24.08
C GLY A 22 8.33 -22.75 23.57
N SER A 23 7.83 -23.82 22.95
CA SER A 23 6.43 -23.95 22.60
C SER A 23 6.00 -25.38 22.87
N ASP A 24 4.98 -25.53 23.70
CA ASP A 24 4.36 -26.83 23.91
C ASP A 24 3.24 -27.00 22.89
N VAL A 25 3.37 -28.03 22.06
CA VAL A 25 2.35 -28.38 21.06
C VAL A 25 1.64 -29.62 21.56
N TYR A 26 0.40 -29.42 22.00
CA TYR A 26 -0.45 -30.50 22.49
C TYR A 26 -1.26 -31.09 21.34
N ARG A 27 -1.31 -32.42 21.26
CA ARG A 27 -2.26 -33.12 20.39
C ARG A 27 -3.59 -33.25 21.14
N ILE A 28 -4.67 -32.79 20.53
CA ILE A 28 -6.02 -33.11 21.00
C ILE A 28 -6.23 -34.60 20.77
N LEU A 29 -6.42 -35.35 21.86
CA LEU A 29 -6.60 -36.81 21.81
C LEU A 29 -8.04 -37.19 21.50
N ASP A 30 -8.99 -36.48 22.11
CA ASP A 30 -10.41 -36.69 21.91
C ASP A 30 -11.18 -35.39 22.20
N ILE A 31 -12.34 -35.22 21.57
CA ILE A 31 -13.29 -34.13 21.80
C ILE A 31 -14.63 -34.77 22.14
N GLU A 32 -15.02 -34.73 23.41
CA GLU A 32 -16.29 -35.28 23.88
C GLU A 32 -17.34 -34.17 24.03
N GLN A 33 -18.54 -34.41 23.49
CA GLN A 33 -19.68 -33.54 23.75
C GLN A 33 -20.30 -33.87 25.11
N VAL A 34 -20.21 -32.93 26.06
CA VAL A 34 -20.86 -33.06 27.37
C VAL A 34 -22.31 -32.57 27.32
N PRO A 35 -23.25 -33.18 28.07
CA PRO A 35 -24.62 -32.69 28.16
C PRO A 35 -24.67 -31.24 28.66
N GLY A 36 -25.36 -30.37 27.91
CA GLY A 36 -25.52 -28.97 28.27
C GLY A 36 -26.09 -28.13 27.12
N PRO A 37 -26.48 -26.87 27.39
CA PRO A 37 -26.87 -25.94 26.34
C PRO A 37 -25.70 -25.73 25.38
N THR A 38 -25.89 -26.09 24.12
CA THR A 38 -24.92 -25.82 23.04
C THR A 38 -25.28 -24.53 22.33
N LEU A 39 -24.28 -23.72 22.03
CA LEU A 39 -24.42 -22.63 21.06
C LEU A 39 -24.24 -23.24 19.66
N ALA A 40 -25.19 -22.97 18.76
CA ALA A 40 -24.95 -23.27 17.35
C ALA A 40 -23.72 -22.46 16.90
N PRO A 41 -22.76 -23.07 16.18
CA PRO A 41 -21.69 -22.28 15.59
C PRO A 41 -22.33 -21.23 14.70
N PRO A 42 -21.89 -19.95 14.77
CA PRO A 42 -22.39 -18.96 13.84
C PRO A 42 -22.09 -19.47 12.41
N PRO A 43 -23.05 -19.38 11.47
CA PRO A 43 -22.75 -19.70 10.09
C PRO A 43 -21.56 -18.83 9.66
N PRO A 44 -20.59 -19.36 8.89
CA PRO A 44 -19.51 -18.54 8.40
C PRO A 44 -20.14 -17.39 7.61
N PRO A 45 -19.82 -16.13 7.93
CA PRO A 45 -20.46 -14.99 7.29
C PRO A 45 -20.21 -14.99 5.77
N VAL A 46 -19.15 -15.69 5.33
CA VAL A 46 -18.67 -15.73 3.96
C VAL A 46 -18.29 -17.17 3.56
N ASN A 47 -18.63 -17.55 2.33
CA ASN A 47 -18.06 -18.73 1.69
C ASN A 47 -16.78 -18.33 0.92
N TYR A 48 -15.62 -18.50 1.55
CA TYR A 48 -14.35 -18.00 1.00
C TYR A 48 -13.95 -18.61 -0.34
N LEU A 49 -14.31 -19.86 -0.63
CA LEU A 49 -14.06 -20.46 -1.95
C LEU A 49 -14.86 -19.75 -3.05
N THR A 50 -16.11 -19.40 -2.76
CA THR A 50 -16.95 -18.62 -3.68
C THR A 50 -16.42 -17.20 -3.83
N ALA A 51 -16.03 -16.56 -2.74
CA ALA A 51 -15.42 -15.23 -2.74
C ALA A 51 -14.13 -15.20 -3.57
N LEU A 52 -13.20 -16.15 -3.33
CA LEU A 52 -11.97 -16.32 -4.09
C LEU A 52 -12.23 -16.54 -5.57
N ARG A 53 -13.16 -17.42 -5.93
CA ARG A 53 -13.50 -17.68 -7.34
C ARG A 53 -13.98 -16.41 -8.05
N ARG A 54 -14.89 -15.66 -7.42
CA ARG A 54 -15.42 -14.40 -7.99
C ARG A 54 -14.36 -13.32 -8.07
N ALA A 55 -13.57 -13.16 -7.01
CA ALA A 55 -12.46 -12.22 -6.99
C ALA A 55 -11.43 -12.54 -8.08
N THR A 56 -11.03 -13.80 -8.22
CA THR A 56 -10.10 -14.25 -9.27
C THR A 56 -10.62 -13.86 -10.67
N GLN A 57 -11.90 -14.10 -10.94
CA GLN A 57 -12.53 -13.76 -12.23
C GLN A 57 -12.51 -12.25 -12.49
N ARG A 58 -12.79 -11.43 -11.47
CA ARG A 58 -12.77 -9.97 -11.60
C ARG A 58 -11.35 -9.43 -11.79
N LEU A 59 -10.39 -9.92 -11.00
CA LEU A 59 -8.97 -9.51 -11.11
C LEU A 59 -8.38 -9.87 -12.48
N ALA A 60 -8.76 -11.01 -13.07
CA ALA A 60 -8.31 -11.41 -14.40
C ALA A 60 -8.79 -10.49 -15.53
N GLY A 61 -9.86 -9.71 -15.30
CA GLY A 61 -10.39 -8.74 -16.25
C GLY A 61 -9.74 -7.36 -16.20
N CYS A 62 -8.85 -7.12 -15.24
CA CYS A 62 -8.21 -5.81 -15.06
C CYS A 62 -7.20 -5.52 -16.18
N GLY A 63 -7.29 -4.35 -16.80
CA GLY A 63 -6.39 -3.95 -17.90
C GLY A 63 -5.11 -3.23 -17.45
N ASN A 64 -5.03 -2.83 -16.18
CA ASN A 64 -3.90 -2.10 -15.62
C ASN A 64 -3.87 -2.22 -14.08
N LEU A 65 -2.75 -1.81 -13.47
CA LEU A 65 -2.56 -1.89 -12.02
C LEU A 65 -3.55 -1.02 -11.22
N GLU A 66 -3.96 0.14 -11.73
CA GLU A 66 -4.94 1.01 -11.06
C GLU A 66 -6.29 0.30 -10.90
N CYS A 67 -6.80 -0.27 -12.00
CA CYS A 67 -8.01 -1.08 -12.04
C CYS A 67 -7.86 -2.34 -11.18
N LEU A 68 -6.69 -2.98 -11.19
CA LEU A 68 -6.39 -4.14 -10.35
C LEU A 68 -6.51 -3.81 -8.85
N VAL A 69 -5.94 -2.69 -8.42
CA VAL A 69 -5.99 -2.24 -7.02
C VAL A 69 -7.44 -1.97 -6.62
N GLU A 70 -8.19 -1.15 -7.37
CA GLU A 70 -9.59 -0.87 -7.03
C GLU A 70 -10.44 -2.14 -6.99
N THR A 71 -10.29 -3.01 -7.99
CA THR A 71 -11.03 -4.27 -8.06
C THR A 71 -10.69 -5.18 -6.89
N ALA A 72 -9.42 -5.23 -6.46
CA ALA A 72 -9.00 -6.01 -5.29
C ALA A 72 -9.63 -5.48 -4.00
N MET A 73 -9.56 -4.16 -3.77
CA MET A 73 -10.17 -3.52 -2.61
C MET A 73 -11.69 -3.76 -2.58
N ASP A 74 -12.36 -3.58 -3.71
CA ASP A 74 -13.81 -3.81 -3.83
C ASP A 74 -14.17 -5.28 -3.58
N CYS A 75 -13.40 -6.24 -4.08
CA CYS A 75 -13.65 -7.67 -3.83
C CYS A 75 -13.51 -8.02 -2.36
N LEU A 76 -12.48 -7.50 -1.67
CA LEU A 76 -12.27 -7.75 -0.25
C LEU A 76 -13.43 -7.21 0.60
N VAL A 77 -14.00 -6.06 0.21
CA VAL A 77 -15.22 -5.55 0.86
C VAL A 77 -16.44 -6.39 0.51
N SER A 78 -16.76 -6.53 -0.79
CA SER A 78 -18.06 -7.04 -1.22
C SER A 78 -18.20 -8.56 -1.17
N GLU A 79 -17.10 -9.31 -1.38
CA GLU A 79 -17.10 -10.77 -1.43
C GLU A 79 -16.55 -11.39 -0.14
N PHE A 80 -15.59 -10.75 0.52
CA PHE A 80 -14.97 -11.24 1.76
C PHE A 80 -15.55 -10.59 3.03
N GLY A 81 -16.39 -9.56 2.91
CA GLY A 81 -17.02 -8.91 4.06
C GLY A 81 -16.00 -8.18 4.95
N ILE A 82 -14.90 -7.71 4.38
CA ILE A 82 -13.84 -7.01 5.11
C ILE A 82 -14.05 -5.50 4.97
N ASP A 83 -14.47 -4.86 6.05
CA ASP A 83 -14.82 -3.44 6.02
C ASP A 83 -13.61 -2.51 6.13
N HIS A 84 -12.58 -2.92 6.88
CA HIS A 84 -11.41 -2.09 7.18
C HIS A 84 -10.14 -2.78 6.69
N LEU A 85 -9.58 -2.24 5.61
CA LEU A 85 -8.40 -2.81 4.97
C LEU A 85 -7.50 -1.75 4.38
N MET A 86 -6.20 -2.01 4.40
CA MET A 86 -5.19 -1.20 3.74
C MET A 86 -4.21 -2.10 3.00
N LEU A 87 -3.70 -1.56 1.90
CA LEU A 87 -2.82 -2.21 0.97
C LEU A 87 -1.52 -1.43 0.92
N LEU A 88 -0.43 -2.08 1.32
CA LEU A 88 0.89 -1.47 1.33
C LEU A 88 1.81 -2.14 0.31
N MET A 89 2.62 -1.36 -0.39
CA MET A 89 3.62 -1.84 -1.34
C MET A 89 5.02 -1.67 -0.77
N HIS A 90 5.90 -2.62 -1.09
CA HIS A 90 7.27 -2.66 -0.59
C HIS A 90 8.20 -1.78 -1.43
N ASP A 91 8.87 -0.83 -0.78
CA ASP A 91 10.01 -0.13 -1.32
C ASP A 91 11.29 -0.77 -0.78
N GLU A 92 11.81 -1.73 -1.55
CA GLU A 92 13.03 -2.49 -1.18
C GLU A 92 14.24 -1.56 -1.02
N GLY A 93 14.36 -0.52 -1.87
CA GLY A 93 15.49 0.41 -1.82
C GLY A 93 15.55 1.22 -0.54
N ARG A 94 14.39 1.51 0.08
CA ARG A 94 14.30 2.25 1.34
C ARG A 94 14.04 1.38 2.56
N GLY A 95 13.81 0.06 2.38
CA GLY A 95 13.41 -0.84 3.46
C GLY A 95 12.10 -0.44 4.13
N ARG A 96 11.14 0.10 3.36
CA ARG A 96 9.86 0.62 3.86
C ARG A 96 8.69 0.06 3.07
N LEU A 97 7.51 0.10 3.68
CA LEU A 97 6.23 -0.14 3.04
C LEU A 97 5.51 1.21 2.92
N TYR A 98 4.81 1.45 1.81
CA TYR A 98 3.98 2.63 1.65
C TYR A 98 2.53 2.25 1.35
N THR A 99 1.58 2.96 1.95
CA THR A 99 0.14 2.73 1.74
C THR A 99 -0.26 3.17 0.34
N LEU A 100 -0.69 2.21 -0.48
CA LEU A 100 -1.17 2.44 -1.84
C LEU A 100 -2.68 2.71 -1.87
N ALA A 101 -3.44 1.99 -1.04
CA ALA A 101 -4.89 2.12 -0.95
C ALA A 101 -5.40 1.72 0.44
N SER A 102 -6.58 2.21 0.81
CA SER A 102 -7.25 1.88 2.07
C SER A 102 -8.77 2.01 1.94
N ARG A 103 -9.53 1.27 2.74
CA ARG A 103 -11.00 1.34 2.84
C ARG A 103 -11.43 1.22 4.31
N GLY A 104 -12.54 1.86 4.66
CA GLY A 104 -13.16 1.78 5.99
C GLY A 104 -12.64 2.78 7.03
N TYR A 105 -11.50 3.43 6.80
CA TYR A 105 -10.92 4.37 7.76
C TYR A 105 -11.40 5.81 7.58
N SER A 106 -11.30 6.61 8.64
CA SER A 106 -11.64 8.04 8.63
C SER A 106 -10.71 8.90 7.76
N ALA A 107 -9.47 8.45 7.57
CA ALA A 107 -8.50 9.03 6.65
C ALA A 107 -7.89 7.94 5.79
N SER A 108 -7.55 8.25 4.53
CA SER A 108 -6.96 7.25 3.62
C SER A 108 -5.53 6.87 4.05
N GLY A 109 -4.78 7.86 4.52
CA GLY A 109 -3.34 7.76 4.75
C GLY A 109 -2.55 7.20 3.56
N ILE A 110 -3.03 7.38 2.33
CA ILE A 110 -2.27 7.05 1.11
C ILE A 110 -0.93 7.78 1.17
N GLY A 111 0.16 7.06 0.87
CA GLY A 111 1.54 7.57 0.97
C GLY A 111 2.15 7.56 2.38
N SER A 112 1.41 7.14 3.41
CA SER A 112 2.01 6.84 4.72
C SER A 112 3.03 5.71 4.61
N GLU A 113 4.08 5.77 5.43
CA GLU A 113 5.19 4.82 5.39
C GLU A 113 5.34 4.07 6.71
N THR A 114 5.68 2.79 6.62
CA THR A 114 6.04 1.94 7.76
C THR A 114 7.37 1.24 7.47
N PRO A 115 8.36 1.27 8.38
CA PRO A 115 9.60 0.51 8.24
C PRO A 115 9.37 -1.00 8.19
N VAL A 116 10.11 -1.71 7.35
CA VAL A 116 10.15 -3.17 7.41
C VAL A 116 10.70 -3.59 8.78
N GLY A 117 10.03 -4.55 9.40
CA GLY A 117 10.34 -5.03 10.75
C GLY A 117 9.73 -4.23 11.90
N ALA A 118 9.00 -3.14 11.63
CA ALA A 118 8.28 -2.35 12.63
C ALA A 118 6.77 -2.64 12.62
N GLY A 119 6.21 -2.89 13.80
CA GLY A 119 4.81 -3.25 13.97
C GLY A 119 4.43 -4.58 13.33
N VAL A 120 3.16 -4.98 13.45
CA VAL A 120 2.66 -6.21 12.84
C VAL A 120 2.79 -6.20 11.30
N ILE A 121 2.58 -5.06 10.65
CA ILE A 121 2.73 -4.90 9.19
C ILE A 121 4.19 -5.11 8.76
N GLY A 122 5.13 -4.38 9.37
CA GLY A 122 6.55 -4.48 9.01
C GLY A 122 7.15 -5.86 9.34
N ILE A 123 6.72 -6.49 10.42
CA ILE A 123 7.18 -7.83 10.79
C ILE A 123 6.60 -8.90 9.86
N CYS A 124 5.33 -8.77 9.46
CA CYS A 124 4.73 -9.62 8.43
C CYS A 124 5.55 -9.57 7.13
N ALA A 125 5.92 -8.36 6.70
CA ALA A 125 6.81 -8.18 5.55
C ALA A 125 8.18 -8.83 5.72
N ARG A 126 8.87 -8.59 6.86
CA ARG A 126 10.21 -9.12 7.11
C ARG A 126 10.23 -10.64 7.16
N GLU A 127 9.29 -11.24 7.89
CA GLU A 127 9.22 -12.68 8.10
C GLU A 127 8.47 -13.42 6.97
N ARG A 128 7.83 -12.68 6.05
CA ARG A 128 7.04 -13.19 4.93
C ARG A 128 6.04 -14.28 5.35
N THR A 129 5.42 -14.05 6.51
CA THR A 129 4.49 -15.00 7.15
C THR A 129 3.28 -14.22 7.64
N PRO A 130 2.04 -14.71 7.44
CA PRO A 130 0.86 -14.05 7.97
C PRO A 130 0.92 -13.93 9.50
N ILE A 131 0.40 -12.81 10.02
CA ILE A 131 0.34 -12.52 11.45
C ILE A 131 -1.09 -12.15 11.81
N ARG A 132 -1.72 -12.97 12.66
CA ARG A 132 -3.08 -12.78 13.14
C ARG A 132 -3.11 -12.51 14.64
N ILE A 133 -3.68 -11.38 15.03
CA ILE A 133 -3.86 -10.97 16.42
C ILE A 133 -5.36 -10.94 16.72
N GLY A 134 -5.80 -11.80 17.64
CA GLY A 134 -7.21 -12.00 17.94
C GLY A 134 -7.75 -11.18 19.11
N PHE A 135 -6.86 -10.61 19.92
CA PHE A 135 -7.21 -9.72 21.03
C PHE A 135 -6.18 -8.60 21.08
N MET A 136 -6.65 -7.37 21.14
CA MET A 136 -5.86 -6.17 21.35
C MET A 136 -6.32 -5.53 22.66
N SER A 137 -5.42 -5.36 23.63
CA SER A 137 -5.67 -4.40 24.70
C SER A 137 -5.62 -2.98 24.15
N SER A 138 -6.42 -2.07 24.69
CA SER A 138 -6.52 -0.66 24.30
C SER A 138 -5.21 0.12 24.36
N GLU A 139 -4.15 -0.43 24.95
CA GLU A 139 -2.80 0.15 24.96
C GLU A 139 -2.03 -0.05 23.64
N TYR A 140 -2.55 -0.82 22.68
CA TYR A 140 -1.80 -1.30 21.49
C TYR A 140 -2.12 -0.59 20.16
N ALA A 141 -2.79 0.57 20.15
CA ALA A 141 -3.15 1.25 18.91
C ALA A 141 -1.90 1.47 18.01
N TYR A 142 -1.86 0.76 16.89
CA TYR A 142 -0.71 0.66 15.96
C TYR A 142 -0.13 2.04 15.58
N GLY A 143 -1.00 3.03 15.37
CA GLY A 143 -0.62 4.38 14.98
C GLY A 143 0.22 5.15 16.02
N ARG A 144 0.22 4.72 17.29
CA ARG A 144 1.04 5.34 18.35
C ARG A 144 2.48 4.83 18.31
N THR A 145 2.69 3.52 18.14
CA THR A 145 4.04 2.92 18.15
C THR A 145 4.90 3.33 16.94
N VAL A 146 4.31 3.50 15.76
CA VAL A 146 5.05 4.02 14.58
C VAL A 146 5.45 5.47 14.78
N ARG A 147 4.58 6.28 15.40
CA ARG A 147 4.89 7.68 15.75
C ARG A 147 6.03 7.77 16.77
N ASP A 148 6.00 6.91 17.78
CA ASP A 148 7.05 6.85 18.82
C ASP A 148 8.39 6.35 18.24
N SER A 149 8.35 5.43 17.27
CA SER A 149 9.56 4.95 16.58
C SER A 149 10.18 6.02 15.67
N ILE A 150 9.35 6.81 14.96
CA ILE A 150 9.81 7.96 14.15
C ILE A 150 10.38 9.05 15.05
N ALA A 151 9.77 9.30 16.21
CA ALA A 151 10.27 10.26 17.20
C ALA A 151 11.59 9.80 17.85
N ALA A 152 11.79 8.50 18.05
CA ALA A 152 13.02 7.93 18.60
C ALA A 152 14.22 8.00 17.65
N ASP A 153 13.99 8.00 16.33
CA ASP A 153 15.04 8.12 15.30
C ASP A 153 15.56 9.57 15.13
N GLY A 154 15.03 10.55 15.90
CA GLY A 154 15.59 11.90 16.01
C GLY A 154 15.38 12.83 14.80
N ASP A 155 14.55 12.41 13.84
CA ASP A 155 14.34 13.12 12.58
C ASP A 155 13.10 14.03 12.66
N GLY A 156 13.26 15.24 13.23
CA GLY A 156 12.16 16.20 13.42
C GLY A 156 11.46 16.61 12.11
N ASP A 157 12.20 16.61 11.00
CA ASP A 157 11.70 16.91 9.64
C ASP A 157 10.83 15.75 9.09
N ALA A 158 11.04 14.53 9.60
CA ALA A 158 10.22 13.36 9.25
C ALA A 158 8.82 13.40 9.88
N LEU A 159 8.62 14.12 10.99
CA LEU A 159 7.32 14.27 11.64
C LEU A 159 6.41 15.28 10.92
N GLU A 160 6.95 16.40 10.42
CA GLU A 160 6.19 17.41 9.66
C GLU A 160 5.76 16.87 8.28
N THR A 161 6.53 15.96 7.70
CA THR A 161 6.25 15.30 6.41
C THR A 161 5.64 13.88 6.56
N ALA A 162 5.24 13.48 7.77
CA ALA A 162 4.64 12.16 8.01
C ALA A 162 3.15 12.17 7.69
N ILE A 163 2.75 11.39 6.68
CA ILE A 163 1.35 11.04 6.49
C ILE A 163 1.00 9.97 7.54
N PRO A 164 -0.01 10.18 8.40
CA PRO A 164 -0.37 9.18 9.41
C PRO A 164 -0.87 7.91 8.72
N LEU A 165 -0.43 6.76 9.21
CA LEU A 165 -1.00 5.48 8.79
C LEU A 165 -2.50 5.46 9.15
N PRO A 166 -3.39 5.02 8.25
CA PRO A 166 -4.77 4.78 8.62
C PRO A 166 -4.85 3.68 9.69
N GLY A 167 -5.95 3.65 10.44
CA GLY A 167 -6.18 2.60 11.43
C GLY A 167 -7.43 2.85 12.25
N LEU A 168 -7.99 1.78 12.79
CA LEU A 168 -9.11 1.83 13.72
C LEU A 168 -8.61 2.18 15.14
N PRO A 169 -9.13 3.25 15.77
CA PRO A 169 -8.75 3.60 17.14
C PRO A 169 -9.07 2.50 18.16
N GLU A 170 -10.15 1.76 17.91
CA GLU A 170 -10.68 0.70 18.77
C GLU A 170 -10.53 -0.70 18.12
N ALA A 171 -9.45 -0.90 17.33
CA ALA A 171 -9.16 -2.21 16.76
C ALA A 171 -9.00 -3.26 17.87
N ALA A 172 -9.83 -4.30 17.84
CA ALA A 172 -9.83 -5.41 18.80
C ALA A 172 -9.16 -6.66 18.22
N SER A 173 -9.21 -6.82 16.90
CA SER A 173 -8.45 -7.84 16.18
C SER A 173 -7.92 -7.33 14.84
N GLN A 174 -6.82 -7.91 14.38
CA GLN A 174 -6.12 -7.49 13.17
C GLN A 174 -5.37 -8.65 12.51
N MET A 175 -5.17 -8.57 11.20
CA MET A 175 -4.37 -9.52 10.46
C MET A 175 -3.52 -8.84 9.39
N ALA A 176 -2.25 -9.22 9.31
CA ALA A 176 -1.34 -8.85 8.23
C ALA A 176 -1.03 -10.09 7.39
N VAL A 177 -1.17 -9.98 6.07
CA VAL A 177 -0.88 -11.04 5.10
C VAL A 177 0.17 -10.54 4.10
N PRO A 178 1.31 -11.23 3.94
CA PRO A 178 2.34 -10.80 3.01
C PRO A 178 1.89 -11.08 1.58
N ILE A 179 2.14 -10.12 0.69
CA ILE A 179 1.88 -10.27 -0.73
C ILE A 179 3.19 -10.65 -1.38
N THR A 180 3.32 -11.93 -1.71
CA THR A 180 4.54 -12.48 -2.30
C THR A 180 4.28 -13.10 -3.65
N ALA A 181 5.20 -12.92 -4.59
CA ALA A 181 5.19 -13.61 -5.87
C ALA A 181 6.61 -13.97 -6.29
N ILE A 182 6.78 -15.19 -6.81
CA ILE A 182 8.08 -15.71 -7.28
C ILE A 182 9.19 -15.56 -6.21
N GLY A 183 8.85 -15.73 -4.93
CA GLY A 183 9.80 -15.62 -3.82
C GLY A 183 10.16 -14.19 -3.39
N HIS A 184 9.56 -13.15 -4.00
CA HIS A 184 9.76 -11.75 -3.64
C HIS A 184 8.57 -11.19 -2.86
N LEU A 185 8.85 -10.31 -1.90
CA LEU A 185 7.82 -9.52 -1.21
C LEU A 185 7.46 -8.30 -2.07
N LEU A 186 6.20 -8.19 -2.43
CA LEU A 186 5.64 -7.05 -3.16
C LEU A 186 4.94 -6.05 -2.23
N GLY A 187 4.39 -6.52 -1.11
CA GLY A 187 3.58 -5.69 -0.24
C GLY A 187 2.98 -6.45 0.95
N VAL A 188 2.08 -5.79 1.66
CA VAL A 188 1.31 -6.36 2.78
C VAL A 188 -0.15 -5.93 2.66
N LEU A 189 -1.06 -6.89 2.78
CA LEU A 189 -2.48 -6.65 2.99
C LEU A 189 -2.71 -6.64 4.49
N TYR A 190 -3.33 -5.59 5.01
CA TYR A 190 -3.59 -5.45 6.43
C TYR A 190 -5.06 -5.10 6.67
N ILE A 191 -5.67 -5.79 7.63
CA ILE A 191 -7.10 -5.69 7.93
C ILE A 191 -7.32 -5.60 9.45
N GLU A 192 -8.39 -4.91 9.84
CA GLU A 192 -8.74 -4.66 11.24
C GLU A 192 -10.23 -4.89 11.49
N SER A 193 -10.58 -5.18 12.75
CA SER A 193 -11.97 -5.27 13.21
C SER A 193 -12.08 -4.78 14.65
N VAL A 194 -13.21 -4.17 14.98
CA VAL A 194 -13.58 -3.80 16.36
C VAL A 194 -14.08 -4.99 17.17
N ALA A 195 -14.31 -6.14 16.53
CA ALA A 195 -14.68 -7.37 17.21
C ALA A 195 -13.44 -8.18 17.61
N ASP A 196 -13.43 -8.71 18.83
CA ASP A 196 -12.46 -9.71 19.26
C ASP A 196 -12.61 -10.99 18.43
N LEU A 197 -11.48 -11.67 18.20
CA LEU A 197 -11.40 -12.96 17.51
C LEU A 197 -12.08 -12.98 16.12
N HIS A 198 -12.24 -11.83 15.48
CA HIS A 198 -12.98 -11.73 14.21
C HIS A 198 -12.34 -12.57 13.10
N PHE A 199 -11.01 -12.54 13.02
CA PHE A 199 -10.24 -13.29 12.01
C PHE A 199 -9.82 -14.66 12.56
N GLY A 200 -10.28 -15.72 11.87
CA GLY A 200 -9.95 -17.12 12.10
C GLY A 200 -8.88 -17.66 11.15
N TYR A 201 -8.75 -18.99 11.12
CA TYR A 201 -7.79 -19.67 10.24
C TYR A 201 -8.28 -19.70 8.78
N ASP A 202 -9.59 -19.84 8.56
CA ASP A 202 -10.16 -19.82 7.22
C ASP A 202 -9.98 -18.43 6.54
N ASP A 203 -10.08 -17.34 7.31
CA ASP A 203 -9.74 -15.99 6.84
C ASP A 203 -8.28 -15.89 6.42
N GLU A 204 -7.38 -16.43 7.25
CA GLU A 204 -5.93 -16.42 7.01
C GLU A 204 -5.59 -17.16 5.70
N ASP A 205 -6.09 -18.39 5.54
CA ASP A 205 -5.86 -19.20 4.35
C ASP A 205 -6.47 -18.57 3.09
N ALA A 206 -7.69 -18.04 3.20
CA ALA A 206 -8.36 -17.37 2.09
C ALA A 206 -7.60 -16.12 1.65
N LEU A 207 -7.12 -15.30 2.58
CA LEU A 207 -6.40 -14.08 2.27
C LEU A 207 -4.97 -14.34 1.82
N VAL A 208 -4.31 -15.39 2.30
CA VAL A 208 -3.02 -15.86 1.75
C VAL A 208 -3.20 -16.28 0.28
N ALA A 209 -4.25 -17.04 -0.03
CA ALA A 209 -4.55 -17.44 -1.41
C ALA A 209 -4.85 -16.23 -2.30
N PHE A 210 -5.68 -15.29 -1.82
CA PHE A 210 -5.98 -14.05 -2.53
C PHE A 210 -4.70 -13.21 -2.76
N ALA A 211 -3.88 -13.02 -1.72
CA ALA A 211 -2.64 -12.25 -1.81
C ALA A 211 -1.63 -12.84 -2.79
N ALA A 212 -1.53 -14.18 -2.88
CA ALA A 212 -0.69 -14.85 -3.86
C ALA A 212 -1.16 -14.60 -5.31
N GLN A 213 -2.47 -14.72 -5.56
CA GLN A 213 -3.05 -14.43 -6.88
C GLN A 213 -2.88 -12.96 -7.26
N TRP A 214 -3.15 -12.05 -6.31
CA TRP A 214 -3.01 -10.62 -6.51
C TRP A 214 -1.54 -10.25 -6.78
N GLY A 215 -0.59 -10.82 -6.04
CA GLY A 215 0.84 -10.61 -6.27
C GLY A 215 1.29 -11.06 -7.67
N LEU A 216 0.79 -12.19 -8.17
CA LEU A 216 1.04 -12.63 -9.54
C LEU A 216 0.43 -11.68 -10.58
N ALA A 217 -0.77 -11.15 -10.32
CA ALA A 217 -1.39 -10.16 -11.19
C ALA A 217 -0.62 -8.84 -11.23
N ILE A 218 -0.08 -8.37 -10.10
CA ILE A 218 0.82 -7.20 -10.06
C ILE A 218 2.04 -7.44 -10.95
N LEU A 219 2.72 -8.57 -10.78
CA LEU A 219 3.89 -8.89 -11.61
C LEU A 219 3.53 -8.97 -13.08
N HIS A 220 2.36 -9.53 -13.42
CA HIS A 220 1.90 -9.56 -14.80
C HIS A 220 1.79 -8.14 -15.37
N HIS A 221 1.13 -7.22 -14.67
CA HIS A 221 0.98 -5.84 -15.16
C HIS A 221 2.31 -5.10 -15.27
N GLN A 222 3.22 -5.30 -14.31
CA GLN A 222 4.56 -4.68 -14.31
C GLN A 222 5.42 -5.09 -15.51
N HIS A 223 5.29 -6.32 -15.98
CA HIS A 223 6.01 -6.83 -17.15
C HIS A 223 5.24 -6.62 -18.46
N ALA A 224 3.92 -6.67 -18.42
CA ALA A 224 3.06 -6.56 -19.58
C ALA A 224 2.99 -5.13 -20.14
N ASP A 225 3.36 -4.12 -19.37
CA ASP A 225 3.36 -2.71 -19.79
C ASP A 225 4.65 -2.28 -20.53
N GLU A 226 5.38 -3.20 -21.15
CA GLU A 226 6.36 -2.85 -22.19
C GLU A 226 5.64 -2.35 -23.45
N PRO A 227 5.98 -1.15 -23.96
CA PRO A 227 5.30 -0.60 -25.14
C PRO A 227 5.60 -1.47 -26.36
N GLY A 228 4.56 -1.92 -27.07
CA GLY A 228 4.68 -2.28 -28.47
C GLY A 228 4.90 -1.03 -29.33
N ASP A 229 5.30 -1.21 -30.59
CA ASP A 229 5.44 -0.16 -31.61
C ASP A 229 4.07 0.43 -32.04
N GLU A 230 3.21 0.77 -31.08
CA GLU A 230 1.99 1.50 -31.36
C GLU A 230 2.32 3.00 -31.52
N PRO A 231 1.86 3.63 -32.62
CA PRO A 231 2.15 5.03 -32.89
C PRO A 231 1.69 5.90 -31.72
N ALA A 232 2.42 6.97 -31.45
CA ALA A 232 1.97 7.98 -30.50
C ALA A 232 0.56 8.44 -30.84
N ALA A 233 -0.38 8.21 -29.92
CA ALA A 233 -1.67 8.86 -29.97
C ALA A 233 -1.41 10.37 -30.14
N THR A 234 -2.12 10.98 -31.10
CA THR A 234 -2.00 12.39 -31.43
C THR A 234 -2.06 13.22 -30.15
N GLU A 235 -1.02 14.00 -29.89
CA GLU A 235 -0.99 14.94 -28.77
C GLU A 235 -2.11 15.95 -28.97
N GLU A 236 -3.23 15.78 -28.26
CA GLU A 236 -4.21 16.85 -28.14
C GLU A 236 -3.53 18.04 -27.44
N GLN A 237 -3.62 19.20 -28.07
CA GLN A 237 -3.06 20.42 -27.49
C GLN A 237 -3.73 20.65 -26.13
N PRO A 238 -2.95 20.72 -25.04
CA PRO A 238 -3.54 20.91 -23.72
C PRO A 238 -4.32 22.23 -23.71
N LEU A 239 -5.51 22.20 -23.12
CA LEU A 239 -6.26 23.41 -22.80
C LEU A 239 -5.32 24.37 -22.04
N PRO A 240 -5.33 25.67 -22.37
CA PRO A 240 -4.44 26.61 -21.70
C PRO A 240 -4.71 26.57 -20.20
N ALA A 241 -3.64 26.34 -19.43
CA ALA A 241 -3.70 26.38 -17.99
C ALA A 241 -4.18 27.76 -17.54
N ALA A 242 -5.20 27.81 -16.69
CA ALA A 242 -5.89 29.04 -16.32
C ALA A 242 -5.94 29.18 -14.79
N GLY A 243 -5.95 30.42 -14.31
CA GLY A 243 -5.99 30.75 -12.89
C GLY A 243 -4.60 31.06 -12.28
N PRO A 244 -4.52 31.18 -10.94
CA PRO A 244 -3.28 31.53 -10.26
C PRO A 244 -2.20 30.47 -10.47
N ALA A 245 -0.94 30.87 -10.50
CA ALA A 245 0.17 29.92 -10.63
C ALA A 245 0.13 28.90 -9.48
N LEU A 246 0.37 27.63 -9.80
CA LEU A 246 0.53 26.53 -8.86
C LEU A 246 2.02 26.44 -8.51
N THR A 247 2.36 26.69 -7.25
CA THR A 247 3.74 26.64 -6.79
C THR A 247 4.10 25.20 -6.41
N VAL A 248 5.09 24.63 -7.06
CA VAL A 248 5.61 23.30 -6.73
C VAL A 248 7.05 23.43 -6.26
N ARG A 249 7.30 23.05 -5.01
CA ARG A 249 8.62 23.09 -4.40
C ARG A 249 9.18 21.68 -4.26
N HIS A 250 10.42 21.47 -4.69
CA HIS A 250 11.14 20.20 -4.56
C HIS A 250 12.36 20.35 -3.67
N PHE A 251 12.51 19.42 -2.72
CA PHE A 251 13.70 19.32 -1.88
C PHE A 251 14.50 18.08 -2.28
N ALA A 252 15.69 18.31 -2.83
CA ALA A 252 16.52 17.24 -3.42
C ALA A 252 17.10 16.25 -2.40
N SER A 253 17.13 16.61 -1.10
CA SER A 253 17.68 15.76 -0.03
C SER A 253 16.92 14.44 0.14
N ASN A 254 15.60 14.46 -0.05
CA ASN A 254 14.72 13.32 0.13
C ASN A 254 13.61 13.22 -0.94
N ASP A 255 13.73 14.02 -2.00
CA ASP A 255 12.76 14.14 -3.09
C ASP A 255 11.35 14.51 -2.62
N SER A 256 11.23 15.33 -1.58
CA SER A 256 9.94 15.84 -1.10
C SER A 256 9.36 16.87 -2.07
N ILE A 257 8.05 16.77 -2.30
CA ILE A 257 7.27 17.69 -3.12
C ILE A 257 6.19 18.36 -2.27
N PHE A 258 6.13 19.67 -2.37
CA PHE A 258 5.09 20.51 -1.80
C PHE A 258 4.34 21.23 -2.93
N VAL A 259 3.03 21.36 -2.79
CA VAL A 259 2.15 22.07 -3.73
C VAL A 259 1.44 23.18 -2.97
N ASP A 260 1.63 24.43 -3.37
CA ASP A 260 1.14 25.62 -2.65
C ASP A 260 1.45 25.57 -1.14
N ASP A 261 2.69 25.17 -0.80
CA ASP A 261 3.24 24.95 0.55
C ASP A 261 2.67 23.76 1.35
N ASP A 262 1.71 23.00 0.78
CA ASP A 262 1.22 21.76 1.37
C ASP A 262 2.07 20.56 0.96
N TYR A 263 2.47 19.73 1.94
CA TYR A 263 3.20 18.49 1.67
C TYR A 263 2.35 17.49 0.86
N LEU A 264 2.90 17.01 -0.26
CA LEU A 264 2.24 16.06 -1.15
C LEU A 264 2.79 14.64 -0.98
N ILE A 265 4.09 14.47 -1.23
CA ILE A 265 4.77 13.16 -1.33
C ILE A 265 6.29 13.32 -1.26
N LYS A 266 7.03 12.22 -1.01
CA LYS A 266 8.51 12.20 -1.03
C LYS A 266 9.10 10.93 -1.65
N GLY A 267 10.42 10.86 -1.71
CA GLY A 267 11.18 9.74 -2.25
C GLY A 267 10.99 9.56 -3.75
N VAL A 268 11.10 8.32 -4.23
CA VAL A 268 11.06 8.01 -5.67
C VAL A 268 9.79 8.52 -6.35
N ALA A 269 8.64 8.48 -5.69
CA ALA A 269 7.40 9.03 -6.25
C ALA A 269 7.48 10.57 -6.42
N GLY A 270 8.09 11.27 -5.46
CA GLY A 270 8.37 12.69 -5.60
C GLY A 270 9.36 12.99 -6.72
N ALA A 271 10.43 12.19 -6.86
CA ALA A 271 11.38 12.30 -7.96
C ALA A 271 10.72 12.10 -9.34
N ILE A 272 9.84 11.09 -9.48
CA ILE A 272 9.04 10.89 -10.69
C ILE A 272 8.23 12.15 -10.99
N LEU A 273 7.46 12.64 -10.02
CA LEU A 273 6.60 13.81 -10.22
C LEU A 273 7.41 15.05 -10.62
N TRP A 274 8.54 15.31 -9.97
CA TRP A 274 9.43 16.42 -10.32
C TRP A 274 9.89 16.34 -11.78
N VAL A 275 10.39 15.17 -12.19
CA VAL A 275 10.83 14.93 -13.58
C VAL A 275 9.72 15.22 -14.59
N LEU A 276 8.49 14.75 -14.31
CA LEU A 276 7.35 14.98 -15.20
C LEU A 276 6.99 16.47 -15.29
N LEU A 277 6.99 17.18 -14.16
CA LEU A 277 6.66 18.60 -14.10
C LEU A 277 7.73 19.48 -14.75
N SER A 278 9.02 19.16 -14.55
CA SER A 278 10.13 19.85 -15.21
C SER A 278 10.06 19.68 -16.73
N ASP A 279 9.84 18.46 -17.22
CA ASP A 279 9.69 18.21 -18.66
C ASP A 279 8.45 18.93 -19.25
N PHE A 280 7.34 19.00 -18.50
CA PHE A 280 6.16 19.77 -18.90
C PHE A 280 6.45 21.27 -18.94
N ALA A 281 7.15 21.82 -17.95
CA ALA A 281 7.45 23.26 -17.88
C ALA A 281 8.46 23.70 -18.96
N GLU A 282 9.53 22.93 -19.16
CA GLU A 282 10.62 23.25 -20.09
C GLU A 282 10.27 22.92 -21.55
N ARG A 283 9.70 21.74 -21.78
CA ARG A 283 9.55 21.15 -23.12
C ARG A 283 8.09 21.08 -23.59
N ARG A 284 7.13 21.50 -22.75
CA ARG A 284 5.68 21.31 -22.97
C ARG A 284 5.30 19.85 -23.22
N ARG A 285 6.12 18.92 -22.71
CA ARG A 285 5.89 17.47 -22.86
C ARG A 285 4.72 17.04 -21.98
N THR A 286 3.70 16.43 -22.59
CA THR A 286 2.52 15.92 -21.88
C THR A 286 2.44 14.41 -21.86
N SER A 287 3.15 13.70 -22.76
CA SER A 287 3.14 12.24 -22.87
C SER A 287 4.45 11.59 -22.44
N PHE A 288 4.34 10.51 -21.67
CA PHE A 288 5.46 9.79 -21.08
C PHE A 288 5.29 8.27 -21.22
N THR A 289 6.40 7.55 -21.11
CA THR A 289 6.44 6.09 -21.20
C THR A 289 7.12 5.50 -19.97
N ASN A 290 6.67 4.32 -19.53
CA ASN A 290 7.28 3.60 -18.42
C ASN A 290 8.75 3.28 -18.72
N LYS A 291 9.05 2.86 -19.96
CA LYS A 291 10.43 2.62 -20.42
C LYS A 291 11.30 3.87 -20.30
N GLY A 292 10.77 5.04 -20.67
CA GLY A 292 11.49 6.32 -20.56
C GLY A 292 11.81 6.68 -19.12
N LEU A 293 10.84 6.52 -18.20
CA LEU A 293 11.09 6.76 -16.77
C LEU A 293 12.10 5.76 -16.17
N ARG A 294 12.08 4.49 -16.61
CA ARG A 294 12.99 3.47 -16.08
C ARG A 294 14.47 3.75 -16.33
N VAL A 295 14.76 4.39 -17.46
CA VAL A 295 16.14 4.75 -17.85
C VAL A 295 16.52 6.17 -17.48
N ASP A 296 15.59 6.96 -16.93
CA ASP A 296 15.86 8.35 -16.56
C ASP A 296 16.72 8.42 -15.28
N PRO A 297 17.97 8.91 -15.36
CA PRO A 297 18.88 8.92 -14.22
C PRO A 297 18.41 9.85 -13.09
N ARG A 298 17.50 10.80 -13.37
CA ARG A 298 16.95 11.72 -12.37
C ARG A 298 16.06 11.00 -11.34
N ILE A 299 15.43 9.88 -11.71
CA ILE A 299 14.44 9.19 -10.87
C ILE A 299 15.08 8.22 -9.87
N ARG A 300 16.25 7.66 -10.21
CA ARG A 300 16.99 6.71 -9.35
C ARG A 300 16.13 5.52 -8.90
N LEU A 301 15.49 4.82 -9.85
CA LEU A 301 14.68 3.64 -9.54
C LEU A 301 15.55 2.50 -8.94
N PRO A 302 15.04 1.76 -7.93
CA PRO A 302 15.70 0.58 -7.39
C PRO A 302 15.70 -0.58 -8.41
N GLY A 303 16.82 -1.30 -8.50
CA GLY A 303 17.12 -2.18 -9.65
C GLY A 303 16.46 -3.57 -9.70
N VAL A 304 15.96 -4.13 -8.59
CA VAL A 304 15.43 -5.52 -8.56
C VAL A 304 13.91 -5.57 -8.64
N SER A 305 13.22 -4.59 -8.04
CA SER A 305 11.77 -4.37 -8.14
C SER A 305 11.54 -2.87 -8.20
N ASP A 306 11.42 -2.32 -9.42
CA ASP A 306 11.34 -0.88 -9.61
C ASP A 306 10.00 -0.27 -9.17
N ASN A 307 8.97 -1.11 -8.96
CA ASN A 307 7.61 -0.76 -8.55
C ASN A 307 7.08 0.53 -9.21
N LEU A 308 7.49 0.81 -10.46
CA LEU A 308 7.21 2.09 -11.12
C LEU A 308 5.70 2.32 -11.25
N GLU A 309 4.97 1.31 -11.72
CA GLU A 309 3.51 1.40 -11.87
C GLU A 309 2.81 1.61 -10.53
N ALA A 310 3.25 0.94 -9.46
CA ALA A 310 2.68 1.15 -8.14
C ALA A 310 2.93 2.57 -7.65
N ARG A 311 4.07 3.18 -7.98
CA ARG A 311 4.38 4.58 -7.68
C ARG A 311 3.57 5.56 -8.55
N LEU A 312 3.30 5.22 -9.81
CA LEU A 312 2.40 6.01 -10.66
C LEU A 312 0.96 5.98 -10.13
N VAL A 313 0.46 4.81 -9.71
CA VAL A 313 -0.86 4.68 -9.06
C VAL A 313 -0.89 5.45 -7.73
N LEU A 314 0.18 5.40 -6.94
CA LEU A 314 0.32 6.20 -5.72
C LEU A 314 0.20 7.71 -6.03
N LEU A 315 0.93 8.20 -7.03
CA LEU A 315 0.89 9.59 -7.45
C LEU A 315 -0.50 10.01 -7.94
N GLN A 316 -1.13 9.21 -8.80
CA GLN A 316 -2.50 9.44 -9.27
C GLN A 316 -3.47 9.65 -8.10
N ARG A 317 -3.44 8.74 -7.12
CA ARG A 317 -4.31 8.80 -5.95
C ARG A 317 -4.01 10.01 -5.07
N ARG A 318 -2.73 10.32 -4.82
CA ARG A 318 -2.34 11.48 -3.98
C ARG A 318 -2.71 12.81 -4.61
N LEU A 319 -2.49 12.94 -5.92
CA LEU A 319 -2.87 14.14 -6.67
C LEU A 319 -4.39 14.33 -6.69
N ALA A 320 -5.16 13.24 -6.82
CA ALA A 320 -6.61 13.27 -6.77
C ALA A 320 -7.15 13.60 -5.36
N GLU A 321 -6.58 12.99 -4.32
CA GLU A 321 -6.96 13.23 -2.92
C GLU A 321 -6.77 14.70 -2.51
N ARG A 322 -5.71 15.35 -3.01
CA ARG A 322 -5.38 16.74 -2.69
C ARG A 322 -5.98 17.77 -3.65
N ASP A 323 -6.71 17.34 -4.69
CA ASP A 323 -7.16 18.19 -5.79
C ASP A 323 -6.05 19.14 -6.29
N ALA A 324 -4.85 18.58 -6.49
CA ALA A 324 -3.62 19.36 -6.63
C ALA A 324 -3.49 20.14 -7.97
N GLY A 325 -4.54 20.21 -8.79
CA GLY A 325 -4.51 20.84 -10.11
C GLY A 325 -3.61 20.14 -11.14
N ILE A 326 -3.05 18.97 -10.80
CA ILE A 326 -2.24 18.11 -11.66
C ILE A 326 -2.89 16.73 -11.71
N ARG A 327 -2.98 16.13 -12.89
CA ARG A 327 -3.53 14.78 -13.09
C ARG A 327 -2.59 13.92 -13.92
N LEU A 328 -2.52 12.64 -13.58
CA LEU A 328 -1.82 11.62 -14.36
C LEU A 328 -2.87 10.62 -14.87
N ALA A 329 -2.90 10.37 -16.18
CA ALA A 329 -3.87 9.46 -16.78
C ALA A 329 -3.16 8.43 -17.67
N LYS A 330 -3.49 7.14 -17.52
CA LYS A 330 -2.99 6.10 -18.42
C LYS A 330 -3.59 6.32 -19.81
N THR A 331 -2.75 6.39 -20.84
CA THR A 331 -3.16 6.63 -22.24
C THR A 331 -2.92 5.43 -23.15
N GLY A 332 -2.30 4.38 -22.63
CA GLY A 332 -2.03 3.14 -23.35
C GLY A 332 -1.13 2.22 -22.55
N ARG A 333 -0.75 1.09 -23.16
CA ARG A 333 0.16 0.12 -22.54
C ARG A 333 1.53 0.75 -22.31
N GLY A 334 1.98 0.82 -21.05
CA GLY A 334 3.22 1.50 -20.68
C GLY A 334 3.27 3.01 -20.95
N ARG A 335 2.12 3.67 -21.17
CA ARG A 335 2.03 5.10 -21.54
C ARG A 335 1.03 5.84 -20.66
N PHE A 336 1.37 7.07 -20.33
CA PHE A 336 0.51 7.96 -19.57
C PHE A 336 0.74 9.40 -19.98
N ALA A 337 -0.22 10.25 -19.64
CA ALA A 337 -0.16 11.69 -19.86
C ALA A 337 -0.29 12.45 -18.54
N ILE A 338 0.36 13.61 -18.49
CA ILE A 338 0.17 14.61 -17.43
C ILE A 338 -0.71 15.74 -17.95
N THR A 339 -1.69 16.12 -17.14
CA THR A 339 -2.53 17.30 -17.36
C THR A 339 -2.32 18.25 -16.20
N VAL A 340 -2.04 19.52 -16.52
CA VAL A 340 -1.87 20.56 -15.52
C VAL A 340 -2.88 21.67 -15.78
N HIS A 341 -3.72 21.96 -14.79
CA HIS A 341 -4.85 22.88 -14.93
C HIS A 341 -4.46 24.36 -14.67
N ARG A 342 -3.38 24.59 -13.93
CA ARG A 342 -2.87 25.92 -13.53
C ARG A 342 -1.44 26.13 -14.04
N PRO A 343 -1.00 27.36 -14.37
CA PRO A 343 0.39 27.63 -14.73
C PRO A 343 1.34 27.17 -13.63
N LEU A 344 2.43 26.47 -13.95
CA LEU A 344 3.39 25.98 -12.93
C LEU A 344 4.46 27.02 -12.60
N GLN A 345 4.77 27.14 -11.32
CA GLN A 345 5.99 27.76 -10.81
C GLN A 345 6.80 26.70 -10.06
N LEU A 346 7.90 26.24 -10.67
CA LEU A 346 8.79 25.25 -10.08
C LEU A 346 9.88 25.93 -9.25
N ILE A 347 10.11 25.46 -8.03
CA ILE A 347 11.11 25.99 -7.10
C ILE A 347 11.96 24.83 -6.56
N GLU A 348 13.28 24.93 -6.72
CA GLU A 348 14.22 24.06 -6.00
C GLU A 348 14.51 24.65 -4.63
N GLY A 349 14.38 23.81 -3.59
CA GLY A 349 14.53 24.16 -2.18
C GLY A 349 15.86 23.77 -1.56
#